data_AF-A0A2N1NH10-F1
#
_entry.id   AF-A0A2N1NH10-F1
#
_cell.length_a   1.000
_cell.length_b   1.000
_cell.length_c   1.000
_cell.angle_alpha   90.00
_cell.angle_beta   90.00
_cell.angle_gamma   90.00
#
_symmetry.space_group_name_H-M   'P 1'
#
loop_
_entity.id
_entity.type
_entity.pdbx_description
1 polymer ?
#
loop_
_entity_poly.entity_id
_entity_poly.type
_entity_poly.pdbx_seq_one_letter_code
_entity_poly.pdbx_strand_id
1 'polypeptide(L)'
;MWEISSGQPPFINYEHDNDLAVNIINGIRPKIVPETPLEYKDLMKECWDSDPSKRPDAYTLLKKIEKINFDYQNMSDGLFQSESDNLEITKASNLETNYTGSRLFTSKIHNFENLPEPRNATEEEQEEFHNKSNDSSIPDDINDLDGSNKQNGRRSSKVVNIFRAGSRRLS
;
A
#
# COMPACT_ATOMS: atom_id res chain seq x y z
N MET A 1 -10.54 7.41 -1.22
CA MET A 1 -9.56 8.50 -1.07
C MET A 1 -8.27 8.19 -1.79
N TRP A 2 -7.56 7.12 -1.42
CA TRP A 2 -6.29 6.76 -2.08
C TRP A 2 -6.42 6.57 -3.60
N GLU A 3 -7.39 5.77 -4.06
CA GLU A 3 -7.63 5.52 -5.50
C GLU A 3 -7.91 6.81 -6.30
N ILE A 4 -8.58 7.80 -5.68
CA ILE A 4 -8.81 9.12 -6.29
C ILE A 4 -7.48 9.87 -6.41
N SER A 5 -6.64 9.81 -5.38
CA SER A 5 -5.35 10.50 -5.37
C SER A 5 -4.29 9.84 -6.25
N SER A 6 -4.32 8.52 -6.42
CA SER A 6 -3.34 7.77 -7.22
C SER A 6 -3.79 7.54 -8.66
N GLY A 7 -5.09 7.63 -8.93
CA GLY A 7 -5.69 7.25 -10.21
C GLY A 7 -5.61 5.75 -10.50
N GLN A 8 -5.29 4.91 -9.50
CA GLN A 8 -5.06 3.47 -9.67
C GLN A 8 -5.78 2.65 -8.60
N PRO A 9 -6.15 1.39 -8.89
CA PRO A 9 -6.59 0.44 -7.89
C PRO A 9 -5.52 0.19 -6.82
N PRO A 10 -5.89 0.10 -5.52
CA PRO A 10 -4.94 -0.18 -4.45
C PRO A 10 -4.31 -1.56 -4.64
N PHE A 11 -3.01 -1.64 -4.41
CA PHE A 11 -2.22 -2.87 -4.55
C PHE A 11 -2.26 -3.50 -5.96
N ILE A 12 -2.43 -2.70 -7.03
CA ILE A 12 -2.49 -3.19 -8.41
C ILE A 12 -1.32 -4.13 -8.81
N ASN A 13 -0.13 -3.91 -8.24
CA ASN A 13 1.07 -4.69 -8.53
C ASN A 13 1.22 -5.97 -7.68
N TYR A 14 0.26 -6.27 -6.80
CA TYR A 14 0.30 -7.43 -5.91
C TYR A 14 -0.74 -8.48 -6.30
N GLU A 15 -0.53 -9.72 -5.90
CA GLU A 15 -1.57 -10.75 -5.97
C GLU A 15 -2.57 -10.54 -4.84
N HIS A 16 -3.87 -10.61 -5.15
CA HIS A 16 -4.94 -10.47 -4.16
C HIS A 16 -5.22 -11.83 -3.49
N ASP A 17 -4.24 -12.30 -2.74
CA ASP A 17 -4.25 -13.59 -2.06
C ASP A 17 -4.33 -13.46 -0.52
N ASN A 18 -4.22 -14.59 0.18
CA ASN A 18 -4.20 -14.60 1.64
C ASN A 18 -3.01 -13.85 2.22
N ASP A 19 -1.87 -13.85 1.53
CA ASP A 19 -0.65 -13.23 2.02
C ASP A 19 -0.81 -11.70 2.01
N LEU A 20 -1.38 -11.13 0.95
CA LEU A 20 -1.73 -9.71 0.93
C LEU A 20 -2.74 -9.34 2.03
N ALA A 21 -3.76 -10.18 2.26
CA ALA A 21 -4.73 -9.93 3.33
C ALA A 21 -4.06 -9.90 4.72
N VAL A 22 -3.14 -10.83 5.00
CA VAL A 22 -2.36 -10.85 6.25
C VAL A 22 -1.46 -9.63 6.36
N ASN A 23 -0.82 -9.20 5.28
CA ASN A 23 0.00 -7.98 5.26
C ASN A 23 -0.84 -6.73 5.60
N ILE A 24 -2.06 -6.62 5.08
CA ILE A 24 -2.98 -5.51 5.38
C ILE A 24 -3.37 -5.52 6.87
N ILE A 25 -3.64 -6.69 7.45
CA ILE A 25 -3.94 -6.84 8.88
C ILE A 25 -2.74 -6.42 9.74
N ASN A 26 -1.52 -6.77 9.31
CA ASN A 26 -0.28 -6.34 9.96
C ASN A 26 0.05 -4.86 9.75
N GLY A 27 -0.80 -4.11 9.04
CA GLY A 27 -0.71 -2.66 8.95
C GLY A 27 -0.15 -2.13 7.64
N ILE A 28 0.16 -2.98 6.66
CA ILE A 28 0.59 -2.52 5.34
C ILE A 28 -0.54 -1.74 4.66
N ARG A 29 -0.20 -0.61 4.05
CA ARG A 29 -1.13 0.27 3.34
C ARG A 29 -0.60 0.57 1.94
N PRO A 30 -1.45 1.03 1.01
CA PRO A 30 -0.97 1.51 -0.28
C PRO A 30 -0.01 2.68 -0.12
N LYS A 31 1.09 2.68 -0.89
CA LYS A 31 2.06 3.77 -0.90
C LYS A 31 1.37 5.08 -1.30
N ILE A 32 1.45 6.08 -0.44
CA ILE A 32 0.89 7.41 -0.70
C ILE A 32 1.72 8.10 -1.80
N VAL A 33 1.04 8.75 -2.76
CA VAL A 33 1.71 9.49 -3.82
C VAL A 33 2.38 10.75 -3.24
N PRO A 34 3.65 11.05 -3.57
CA PRO A 34 4.36 12.20 -3.02
C PRO A 34 3.63 13.53 -3.22
N GLU A 35 2.92 13.68 -4.33
CA GLU A 35 2.17 14.90 -4.72
C GLU A 35 0.84 15.07 -3.97
N THR A 36 0.39 14.09 -3.19
CA THR A 36 -0.86 14.24 -2.43
C THR A 36 -0.72 15.34 -1.36
N PRO A 37 -1.67 16.28 -1.26
CA PRO A 37 -1.77 17.26 -0.17
C PRO A 37 -1.55 16.68 1.23
N LEU A 38 -0.76 17.35 2.08
CA LEU A 38 -0.44 16.85 3.43
C LEU A 38 -1.70 16.57 4.26
N GLU A 39 -2.65 17.50 4.27
CA GLU A 39 -3.91 17.38 5.00
C GLU A 39 -4.74 16.19 4.51
N TYR A 40 -4.68 15.90 3.20
CA TYR A 40 -5.35 14.74 2.61
C TYR A 40 -4.60 13.44 2.94
N LYS A 41 -3.27 13.46 2.97
CA LYS A 41 -2.43 12.32 3.40
C LYS A 41 -2.76 11.92 4.84
N ASP A 42 -2.84 12.91 5.74
CA ASP A 42 -3.12 12.67 7.15
C ASP A 42 -4.55 12.17 7.35
N LEU A 43 -5.53 12.73 6.63
CA LEU A 43 -6.90 12.23 6.66
C LEU A 43 -7.01 10.78 6.15
N MET A 44 -6.30 10.43 5.07
CA MET A 44 -6.23 9.03 4.62
C MET A 44 -5.66 8.13 5.71
N LYS A 45 -4.62 8.60 6.43
CA LYS A 45 -3.99 7.87 7.53
C LYS A 45 -4.97 7.60 8.68
N GLU A 46 -5.74 8.59 9.08
CA GLU A 46 -6.77 8.43 10.10
C GLU A 46 -7.85 7.42 9.68
N CYS A 47 -8.30 7.46 8.42
CA CYS A 47 -9.38 6.58 7.94
C CYS A 47 -9.04 5.09 7.97
N TRP A 48 -7.75 4.72 7.87
CA TRP A 48 -7.32 3.32 7.82
C TRP A 48 -6.50 2.90 9.05
N ASP A 49 -6.60 3.64 10.17
CA ASP A 49 -5.98 3.25 11.44
C ASP A 49 -6.48 1.87 11.88
N SER A 50 -5.58 1.04 12.39
CA SER A 50 -5.93 -0.27 12.96
C SER A 50 -6.91 -0.18 14.12
N ASP A 51 -6.84 0.90 14.91
CA ASP A 51 -7.78 1.19 15.99
C ASP A 51 -9.04 1.85 15.43
N PRO A 52 -10.21 1.16 15.46
CA PRO A 52 -11.44 1.72 14.92
C PRO A 52 -11.89 3.01 15.61
N SER A 53 -11.50 3.23 16.87
CA SER A 53 -11.88 4.43 17.63
C SER A 53 -11.17 5.71 17.16
N LYS A 54 -10.04 5.56 16.46
CA LYS A 54 -9.29 6.68 15.87
C LYS A 54 -9.80 7.06 14.48
N ARG A 55 -10.65 6.24 13.87
CA ARG A 55 -11.20 6.53 12.55
C ARG A 55 -12.28 7.61 12.68
N PRO A 56 -12.28 8.62 11.79
CA PRO A 56 -13.35 9.60 11.79
C PRO A 56 -14.68 8.93 11.41
N ASP A 57 -15.76 9.33 12.07
CA ASP A 57 -17.10 9.01 11.60
C ASP A 57 -17.38 9.71 10.25
N ALA A 58 -18.44 9.27 9.56
CA ALA A 58 -18.76 9.79 8.23
C ALA A 58 -19.02 11.30 8.18
N TYR A 59 -19.60 11.87 9.23
CA TYR A 59 -19.89 13.30 9.31
C TYR A 59 -18.61 14.11 9.54
N THR A 60 -17.75 13.66 10.45
CA THR A 60 -16.43 14.24 10.69
C THR A 60 -15.56 14.17 9.44
N LEU A 61 -15.57 13.03 8.73
CA LEU A 61 -14.85 12.85 7.47
C LEU A 61 -15.33 13.83 6.39
N LEU A 62 -16.65 13.97 6.20
CA LEU A 62 -17.22 14.90 5.24
C LEU A 62 -16.76 16.34 5.52
N LYS A 63 -16.85 16.79 6.77
CA LYS A 63 -16.39 18.14 7.16
C LYS A 63 -14.92 18.37 6.89
N LYS A 64 -14.06 17.38 7.17
CA LYS A 64 -12.63 17.49 6.89
C LYS A 64 -12.36 17.59 5.39
N ILE A 65 -13.06 16.80 4.56
CA ILE A 65 -12.95 16.88 3.09
C ILE A 65 -13.42 18.23 2.57
N GLU A 66 -14.57 18.73 3.04
CA GLU A 66 -15.11 20.05 2.66
C GLU A 66 -14.14 21.18 3.01
N LYS A 67 -13.54 21.11 4.20
CA LYS A 67 -12.52 22.07 4.64
C LYS A 67 -11.30 22.03 3.73
N ILE A 68 -10.73 20.85 3.47
CA ILE A 68 -9.58 20.71 2.57
C ILE A 68 -9.92 21.31 1.19
N ASN A 69 -11.09 20.97 0.63
CA ASN A 69 -11.51 21.52 -0.65
C ASN A 69 -11.62 23.05 -0.60
N PHE A 70 -12.25 23.61 0.45
CA PHE A 70 -12.35 25.06 0.62
C PHE A 70 -10.98 25.73 0.72
N ASP A 71 -10.05 25.17 1.49
CA ASP A 71 -8.70 25.70 1.65
C ASP A 71 -7.95 25.73 0.29
N TYR A 72 -8.09 24.67 -0.51
CA TYR A 72 -7.52 24.60 -1.87
C TYR A 72 -8.14 25.59 -2.86
N GLN A 73 -9.45 25.85 -2.79
CA GLN A 73 -10.12 26.81 -3.69
C GLN A 73 -9.77 28.27 -3.37
N ASN A 74 -9.43 28.57 -2.11
CA ASN A 74 -9.10 29.92 -1.65
C ASN A 74 -7.59 30.21 -1.63
N MET A 75 -6.77 29.22 -1.93
CA MET A 75 -5.33 29.36 -2.02
C MET A 75 -4.99 30.21 -3.25
N SER A 76 -4.39 31.40 -3.05
CA SER A 76 -3.95 32.22 -4.17
C SER A 76 -2.84 31.51 -4.97
N ASP A 77 -2.85 31.65 -6.30
CA ASP A 77 -1.92 31.02 -7.26
C ASP A 77 -0.41 31.11 -6.91
N GLY A 78 0.00 32.00 -5.99
CA GLY A 78 1.39 32.24 -5.62
C GLY A 78 2.12 31.13 -4.83
N LEU A 79 1.43 30.13 -4.26
CA LEU A 79 2.11 29.03 -3.55
C LEU A 79 2.41 27.81 -4.42
N PHE A 80 1.78 27.69 -5.60
CA PHE A 80 2.06 26.58 -6.51
C PHE A 80 3.40 26.73 -7.24
N GLN A 81 3.93 27.96 -7.38
CA GLN A 81 5.17 28.21 -8.13
C GLN A 81 6.43 27.65 -7.44
N SER A 82 6.49 27.57 -6.11
CA SER A 82 7.73 27.14 -5.44
C SER A 82 7.95 25.62 -5.40
N GLU A 83 6.93 24.80 -5.68
CA GLU A 83 7.06 23.34 -5.79
C GLU A 83 6.93 22.84 -7.24
N SER A 84 6.36 23.64 -8.15
CA SER A 84 6.29 23.33 -9.58
C SER A 84 7.56 23.64 -10.36
N ASP A 85 8.51 24.42 -9.82
CA ASP A 85 9.70 24.83 -10.57
C ASP A 85 10.78 23.73 -10.68
N ASN A 86 10.55 22.54 -10.11
CA ASN A 86 11.31 21.31 -10.41
C ASN A 86 10.58 20.37 -11.39
N LEU A 87 9.62 20.90 -12.14
CA LEU A 87 8.95 20.18 -13.22
C LEU A 87 9.95 19.99 -14.38
N GLU A 88 10.77 18.94 -14.31
CA GLU A 88 11.24 18.25 -15.51
C GLU A 88 10.00 17.67 -16.22
N ILE A 89 9.33 18.51 -17.03
CA ILE A 89 8.22 18.18 -17.94
C ILE A 89 8.58 17.02 -18.89
N THR A 90 9.85 16.62 -18.96
CA THR A 90 10.39 15.63 -19.89
C THR A 90 10.24 14.16 -19.44
N LYS A 91 9.77 13.85 -18.22
CA LYS A 91 9.50 12.46 -17.80
C LYS A 91 8.03 12.03 -17.82
N ALA A 92 7.09 12.99 -17.93
CA ALA A 92 5.66 12.70 -17.99
C ALA A 92 5.24 11.98 -19.29
N SER A 93 6.05 12.06 -20.36
CA SER A 93 5.80 11.33 -21.61
C SER A 93 6.07 9.82 -21.52
N ASN A 94 6.66 9.34 -20.42
CA ASN A 94 6.92 7.91 -20.19
C ASN A 94 5.99 7.28 -19.14
N LEU A 95 5.05 8.03 -18.54
CA LEU A 95 3.85 7.40 -18.02
C LEU A 95 2.97 7.06 -19.23
N GLU A 96 3.36 6.00 -19.93
CA GLU A 96 2.34 5.15 -20.54
C GLU A 96 1.38 4.80 -19.40
N THR A 97 0.27 5.53 -19.31
CA THR A 97 -0.94 5.08 -18.63
C THR A 97 -1.48 3.95 -19.49
N ASN A 98 -0.72 2.87 -19.46
CA ASN A 98 -1.12 1.55 -19.81
C ASN A 98 -2.24 1.22 -18.82
N TYR A 99 -3.46 1.66 -19.14
CA TYR A 99 -4.70 1.00 -18.75
C TYR A 99 -4.75 -0.39 -19.42
N THR A 100 -3.62 -1.11 -19.43
CA THR A 100 -3.46 -2.47 -19.89
C THR A 100 -3.61 -3.34 -18.66
N GLY A 101 -4.86 -3.55 -18.27
CA GLY A 101 -5.13 -4.25 -17.04
C GLY A 101 -6.59 -4.50 -16.84
N SER A 102 -7.17 -5.28 -17.76
CA SER A 102 -8.39 -6.07 -17.55
C SER A 102 -8.22 -7.06 -16.38
N ARG A 103 -7.74 -6.61 -15.21
CA ARG A 103 -7.79 -7.39 -13.98
C ARG A 103 -9.24 -7.28 -13.50
N LEU A 104 -10.04 -8.26 -13.88
CA LEU A 104 -11.39 -8.43 -13.36
C LEU A 104 -11.25 -8.74 -11.87
N PHE A 105 -11.55 -7.76 -11.02
CA PHE A 105 -11.67 -7.98 -9.58
C PHE A 105 -12.91 -8.83 -9.33
N THR A 106 -12.71 -10.13 -9.15
CA THR A 106 -13.77 -11.04 -8.73
C THR A 106 -13.73 -11.16 -7.22
N SER A 107 -14.89 -11.10 -6.57
CA SER A 107 -14.98 -11.38 -5.13
C SER A 107 -14.51 -12.81 -4.85
N LYS A 108 -13.59 -12.96 -3.89
CA LYS A 108 -13.08 -14.25 -3.42
C LYS A 108 -13.25 -14.33 -1.91
N ILE A 109 -13.82 -15.44 -1.43
CA ILE A 109 -13.93 -15.71 0.00
C ILE A 109 -12.60 -16.32 0.46
N HIS A 110 -12.00 -15.71 1.48
CA HIS A 110 -10.80 -16.21 2.12
C HIS A 110 -11.17 -16.82 3.48
N ASN A 111 -10.76 -18.06 3.71
CA ASN A 111 -10.93 -18.73 4.99
C ASN A 111 -9.65 -18.55 5.81
N PHE A 112 -9.74 -17.81 6.91
CA PHE A 112 -8.63 -17.64 7.84
C PHE A 112 -8.96 -18.36 9.14
N GLU A 113 -8.10 -19.30 9.54
CA GLU A 113 -8.31 -20.04 10.79
C GLU A 113 -7.82 -19.27 12.01
N ASN A 114 -6.79 -18.42 11.85
CA ASN A 114 -6.23 -17.58 12.92
C ASN A 114 -5.56 -16.34 12.30
N LEU A 115 -6.16 -15.16 12.46
CA LEU A 115 -5.57 -13.88 12.04
C LEU A 115 -4.89 -13.18 13.22
N PRO A 116 -3.76 -12.49 13.00
CA PRO A 116 -3.19 -11.63 14.03
C PRO A 116 -4.13 -10.47 14.35
N GLU A 117 -3.96 -9.86 15.52
CA GLU A 117 -4.67 -8.62 15.86
C GLU A 117 -4.23 -7.50 14.90
N PRO A 118 -5.18 -6.71 14.36
CA PRO A 118 -4.85 -5.59 13.50
C PRO A 118 -3.95 -4.58 14.20
N ARG A 119 -2.89 -4.14 13.53
CA ARG A 119 -2.00 -3.07 14.00
C ARG A 119 -1.63 -2.14 12.87
N ASN A 120 -1.08 -0.97 13.21
CA ASN A 120 -0.41 -0.11 12.24
C ASN A 120 1.04 -0.61 12.05
N ALA A 121 1.52 -0.59 10.80
CA ALA A 121 2.91 -0.90 10.49
C ALA A 121 3.78 0.34 10.70
N THR A 122 5.05 0.15 11.04
CA THR A 122 6.02 1.25 11.13
C THR A 122 6.40 1.75 9.73
N GLU A 123 7.05 2.91 9.65
CA GLU A 123 7.51 3.45 8.36
C GLU A 123 8.51 2.49 7.70
N GLU A 124 9.40 1.88 8.49
CA GLU A 124 10.38 0.91 8.00
C GLU A 124 9.71 -0.34 7.43
N GLU A 125 8.65 -0.84 8.08
CA GLU A 125 7.89 -2.01 7.60
C GLU A 125 7.15 -1.72 6.28
N GLN A 126 6.60 -0.51 6.12
CA GLN A 126 5.97 -0.08 4.86
C GLN A 126 7.02 -0.01 3.74
N GLU A 127 8.18 0.59 4.01
CA GLU A 127 9.27 0.72 3.05
C GLU A 127 9.82 -0.65 2.63
N GLU A 128 10.05 -1.56 3.58
CA GLU A 128 10.52 -2.91 3.29
C GLU A 128 9.53 -3.67 2.39
N PHE A 129 8.23 -3.55 2.66
CA PHE A 129 7.18 -4.19 1.85
C PHE A 129 7.16 -3.67 0.41
N HIS A 130 7.25 -2.35 0.22
CA HIS A 130 7.21 -1.74 -1.10
C HIS A 130 8.51 -1.92 -1.89
N ASN A 131 9.67 -1.98 -1.24
CA ASN A 131 10.96 -2.17 -1.89
C ASN A 131 11.18 -3.64 -2.34
N LYS A 132 10.61 -4.62 -1.63
CA LYS A 132 10.66 -6.04 -2.00
C LYS A 132 10.02 -6.35 -3.37
N SER A 133 9.11 -5.50 -3.85
CA SER A 133 8.43 -5.68 -5.14
C SER A 133 9.33 -5.38 -6.35
N ASN A 134 10.48 -4.72 -6.16
CA ASN A 134 11.36 -4.32 -7.26
C ASN A 134 12.50 -5.33 -7.50
N ASP A 135 12.52 -6.47 -6.81
CA ASP A 135 13.50 -7.53 -7.05
C ASP A 135 13.09 -8.39 -8.27
N SER A 136 12.81 -7.71 -9.38
CA SER A 136 13.06 -8.26 -10.71
C SER A 136 14.48 -7.83 -11.06
N SER A 137 15.47 -8.35 -10.34
CA SER A 137 16.86 -8.27 -10.76
C SER A 137 16.94 -8.91 -12.15
N ILE A 138 16.90 -8.09 -13.20
CA ILE A 138 17.30 -8.49 -14.55
C ILE A 138 18.76 -8.93 -14.38
N PRO A 139 19.12 -10.18 -14.68
CA PRO A 139 20.52 -10.55 -14.69
C PRO A 139 21.21 -9.68 -15.74
N ASP A 140 22.18 -8.87 -15.32
CA ASP A 140 22.98 -8.03 -16.23
C ASP A 140 23.90 -8.84 -17.16
N ASP A 141 23.80 -10.18 -17.15
CA ASP A 141 24.57 -11.06 -18.04
C ASP A 141 23.65 -11.80 -19.02
N ILE A 142 23.47 -11.22 -20.21
CA ILE A 142 23.08 -11.97 -21.42
C ILE A 142 24.33 -12.70 -21.90
N ASN A 143 24.77 -13.71 -21.17
CA ASN A 143 25.70 -14.74 -21.64
C ASN A 143 25.50 -15.96 -20.76
N ASP A 144 24.47 -16.75 -21.04
CA ASP A 144 24.48 -18.21 -20.91
C ASP A 144 23.11 -18.77 -21.32
N LEU A 145 22.90 -18.83 -22.64
CA LEU A 145 21.98 -19.79 -23.24
C LEU A 145 22.68 -21.15 -23.26
N ASP A 146 22.54 -21.95 -22.19
CA ASP A 146 22.43 -23.40 -22.35
C ASP A 146 21.67 -24.04 -21.19
N GLY A 147 20.84 -25.03 -21.54
CA GLY A 147 19.65 -25.38 -20.78
C GLY A 147 19.85 -26.14 -19.47
N SER A 148 18.85 -26.07 -18.61
CA SER A 148 18.19 -27.28 -18.08
C SER A 148 16.94 -26.93 -17.27
N ASN A 149 15.85 -27.59 -17.62
CA ASN A 149 14.61 -27.69 -16.87
C ASN A 149 14.88 -28.35 -15.50
N LYS A 150 14.56 -27.67 -14.38
CA LYS A 150 14.31 -28.30 -13.06
C LYS A 150 13.70 -27.33 -12.03
N GLN A 151 12.40 -27.53 -11.81
CA GLN A 151 11.69 -27.63 -10.52
C GLN A 151 11.91 -26.57 -9.41
N ASN A 152 10.80 -25.90 -9.07
CA ASN A 152 10.28 -25.63 -7.71
C ASN A 152 11.31 -25.39 -6.58
N GLY A 153 11.49 -24.13 -6.21
CA GLY A 153 12.19 -23.70 -5.00
C GLY A 153 11.27 -22.94 -4.04
N ARG A 154 10.90 -23.62 -2.96
CA ARG A 154 10.07 -23.19 -1.81
C ARG A 154 10.23 -21.74 -1.33
N ARG A 155 9.07 -21.13 -1.06
CA ARG A 155 8.81 -20.15 0.01
C ARG A 155 9.58 -20.50 1.29
N SER A 156 10.34 -19.55 1.82
CA SER A 156 10.82 -19.58 3.21
C SER A 156 10.20 -18.42 3.97
N SER A 157 8.96 -18.58 4.41
CA SER A 157 8.40 -17.79 5.50
C SER A 157 9.11 -18.19 6.79
N LYS A 158 10.02 -17.33 7.27
CA LYS A 158 10.56 -17.45 8.64
C LYS A 158 9.44 -17.08 9.61
N VAL A 159 8.68 -18.07 10.04
CA VAL A 159 7.76 -17.94 11.18
C VAL A 159 8.59 -17.91 12.45
N VAL A 160 8.59 -16.77 13.14
CA VAL A 160 9.14 -16.64 14.49
C VAL A 160 8.15 -17.28 15.46
N ASN A 161 8.43 -18.51 15.89
CA ASN A 161 7.67 -19.16 16.96
C ASN A 161 8.12 -18.60 18.33
N ILE A 162 7.32 -17.71 18.90
CA ILE A 162 7.36 -17.39 20.32
C ILE A 162 5.98 -17.71 20.86
N PHE A 163 5.83 -18.80 21.60
CA PHE A 163 5.12 -18.89 22.88
C PHE A 163 5.29 -20.29 23.45
N ARG A 164 6.03 -20.37 24.56
CA ARG A 164 6.23 -21.57 25.36
C ARG A 164 5.13 -21.65 26.43
N ALA A 165 4.62 -22.86 26.60
CA ALA A 165 3.49 -23.29 27.41
C ALA A 165 3.39 -22.70 28.83
N GLY A 166 2.13 -22.52 29.25
CA GLY A 166 1.72 -22.34 30.64
C GLY A 166 0.27 -22.76 30.85
N SER A 167 -0.02 -24.06 30.72
CA SER A 167 -1.30 -24.62 31.17
C SER A 167 -1.46 -24.41 32.69
N ARG A 168 -2.53 -23.74 33.13
CA ARG A 168 -3.13 -24.02 34.43
C ARG A 168 -4.64 -24.08 34.31
N ARG A 169 -5.14 -25.21 34.83
CA ARG A 169 -6.53 -25.66 34.82
C ARG A 169 -7.43 -24.74 35.64
N LEU A 170 -8.67 -24.69 35.17
CA LEU A 170 -9.86 -24.25 35.88
C LEU A 170 -10.01 -24.95 37.24
N SER A 171 -10.36 -24.17 38.24
CA SER A 171 -11.27 -24.51 39.34
C SER A 171 -11.89 -23.23 39.86
#